data_AF-A0A2W5YZ80-F1
#
_entry.id   AF-A0A2W5YZ80-F1
#
_cell.length_a   1.000
_cell.length_b   1.000
_cell.length_c   1.000
_cell.angle_alpha   90.00
_cell.angle_beta   90.00
_cell.angle_gamma   90.00
#
_symmetry.space_group_name_H-M   'P 1'
#
loop_
_entity.id
_entity.type
_entity.pdbx_description
1 polymer ?
#
loop_
_entity_poly.entity_id
_entity_poly.type
_entity_poly.pdbx_seq_one_letter_code
_entity_poly.pdbx_strand_id
1 'polypeptide(L)'
;MALVSLVVALALLVRARVAWRDLVPVVTFVAISLVAARNLPMAAVVIAPVVGRALRRGDGADRPTRSAFLGPPPRARANRAVLATIVVLFILFGASIWDKPPLSVRLYPEKAVSFLDANGYLGPSHHVAEQDFVGNYLTLRYGRRAKVFIDDRYDMYPVQVSTDYRRLVAGRPESLGVLDHYDVDTVLWDRTLPLATILALNGRWRQVFDDDDWVVYVRL
;
A
#
# COMPACT_ATOMS: atom_id res chain seq x y z
N MET A 1 -5.58 -13.14 11.41
CA MET A 1 -4.17 -13.57 11.56
C MET A 1 -3.33 -12.58 12.38
N ALA A 2 -3.21 -11.29 12.00
CA ALA A 2 -2.36 -10.31 12.69
C ALA A 2 -2.72 -10.06 14.18
N LEU A 3 -4.01 -10.07 14.53
CA LEU A 3 -4.46 -9.87 15.91
C LEU A 3 -4.03 -11.03 16.84
N VAL A 4 -4.04 -12.25 16.33
CA VAL A 4 -3.70 -13.47 17.10
C VAL A 4 -2.21 -13.51 17.38
N SER A 5 -1.37 -13.21 16.38
CA SER A 5 0.08 -13.12 16.57
C SER A 5 0.48 -11.99 17.51
N LEU A 6 -0.24 -10.86 17.50
CA LEU A 6 -0.02 -9.77 18.44
C LEU A 6 -0.35 -10.16 19.89
N VAL A 7 -1.48 -10.84 20.10
CA VAL A 7 -1.91 -11.31 21.44
C VAL A 7 -0.93 -12.34 22.00
N VAL A 8 -0.45 -13.27 21.16
CA VAL A 8 0.56 -14.25 21.56
C VAL A 8 1.89 -13.57 21.91
N ALA A 9 2.32 -12.57 21.14
CA ALA A 9 3.52 -11.79 21.43
C ALA A 9 3.39 -11.04 22.77
N LEU A 10 2.26 -10.37 23.03
CA LEU A 10 1.99 -9.70 24.30
C LEU A 10 1.98 -10.67 25.48
N ALA A 11 1.32 -11.82 25.34
CA ALA A 11 1.27 -12.85 26.38
C ALA A 11 2.65 -13.40 26.73
N LEU A 12 3.51 -13.62 25.72
CA LEU A 12 4.90 -14.05 25.92
C LEU A 12 5.75 -12.96 26.61
N LEU A 13 5.54 -11.69 26.27
CA LEU A 13 6.25 -10.56 26.88
C LEU A 13 5.89 -10.36 28.35
N VAL A 14 4.61 -10.47 28.69
CA VAL A 14 4.13 -10.39 30.09
C VAL A 14 4.70 -11.54 30.92
N ARG A 15 4.81 -12.74 30.34
CA ARG A 15 5.29 -13.94 31.03
C ARG A 15 6.82 -13.96 31.21
N ALA A 16 7.58 -13.30 30.34
CA ALA A 16 9.04 -13.41 30.27
C ALA A 16 9.83 -12.44 31.18
N ARG A 17 9.17 -11.69 32.07
CA ARG A 17 9.78 -10.63 32.93
C ARG A 17 10.79 -9.78 32.16
N VAL A 18 10.32 -9.27 31.02
CA VAL A 18 11.12 -8.54 30.04
C VAL A 18 11.64 -7.23 30.66
N ALA A 19 12.92 -6.92 30.44
CA ALA A 19 13.50 -5.67 30.95
C ALA A 19 12.76 -4.46 30.37
N TRP A 20 12.65 -3.36 31.13
CA TRP A 20 11.99 -2.14 30.65
C TRP A 20 12.57 -1.63 29.32
N ARG A 21 13.88 -1.84 29.10
CA ARG A 21 14.60 -1.52 27.86
C ARG A 21 14.08 -2.27 26.63
N ASP A 22 13.52 -3.46 26.83
CA ASP A 22 12.92 -4.30 25.78
C ASP A 22 11.42 -4.01 25.66
N LEU A 23 10.75 -3.68 26.77
CA LEU A 23 9.31 -3.43 26.82
C LEU A 23 8.92 -2.11 26.14
N VAL A 24 9.68 -1.04 26.39
CA VAL A 24 9.38 0.30 25.82
C VAL A 24 9.35 0.26 24.29
N PRO A 25 10.40 -0.19 23.57
CA PRO A 25 10.37 -0.23 22.11
C PRO A 25 9.24 -1.12 21.57
N VAL A 26 9.00 -2.28 22.18
CA VAL A 26 7.97 -3.21 21.71
C VAL A 26 6.58 -2.60 21.85
N VAL A 27 6.24 -2.04 23.01
CA VAL A 27 4.93 -1.41 23.22
C VAL A 27 4.74 -0.23 22.27
N THR A 28 5.76 0.60 22.09
CA THR A 28 5.71 1.75 21.17
C THR A 28 5.43 1.31 19.73
N PHE A 29 6.21 0.36 19.20
CA PHE A 29 6.03 -0.05 17.81
C PHE A 29 4.75 -0.87 17.59
N VAL A 30 4.31 -1.64 18.58
CA VAL A 30 2.99 -2.28 18.57
C VAL A 30 1.89 -1.23 18.49
N ALA A 31 1.91 -0.23 19.38
CA ALA A 31 0.91 0.83 19.39
C ALA A 31 0.86 1.57 18.05
N ILE A 32 2.02 1.94 17.50
CA ILE A 32 2.12 2.63 16.21
C ILE A 32 1.67 1.73 15.04
N SER A 33 1.86 0.40 15.13
CA SER A 33 1.33 -0.57 14.15
C SER A 33 -0.19 -0.76 14.21
N LEU A 34 -0.78 -0.61 15.39
CA LEU A 34 -2.24 -0.60 15.56
C LEU A 34 -2.87 0.68 15.03
N VAL A 35 -2.15 1.80 15.09
CA VAL A 35 -2.58 3.08 14.50
C VAL A 35 -2.52 3.03 12.97
N ALA A 36 -1.48 2.44 12.39
CA ALA A 36 -1.37 2.32 10.93
C ALA A 36 -0.64 1.03 10.50
N ALA A 37 -1.28 0.27 9.61
CA ALA A 37 -0.78 -1.02 9.12
C ALA A 37 0.61 -0.94 8.46
N ARG A 38 0.99 0.22 7.90
CA ARG A 38 2.32 0.47 7.33
C ARG A 38 3.47 0.32 8.32
N ASN A 39 3.19 0.37 9.63
CA ASN A 39 4.21 0.21 10.67
C ASN A 39 4.38 -1.25 11.14
N LEU A 40 3.59 -2.20 10.62
CA LEU A 40 3.72 -3.63 10.96
C LEU A 40 5.13 -4.21 10.67
N PRO A 41 5.78 -3.93 9.53
CA PRO A 41 7.14 -4.42 9.28
C PRO A 41 8.15 -3.91 10.31
N MET A 42 8.03 -2.63 10.69
CA MET A 42 8.91 -2.03 11.70
C MET A 42 8.72 -2.66 13.07
N ALA A 43 7.47 -2.91 13.46
CA ALA A 43 7.16 -3.64 14.69
C ALA A 43 7.75 -5.05 14.69
N ALA A 44 7.68 -5.77 13.56
CA ALA A 44 8.27 -7.10 13.44
C ALA A 44 9.80 -7.09 13.68
N VAL A 45 10.53 -6.12 13.11
CA VAL A 45 11.98 -5.97 13.30
C VAL A 45 12.33 -5.69 14.76
N VAL A 46 11.55 -4.86 15.45
CA VAL A 46 11.77 -4.49 16.86
C VAL A 46 11.46 -5.65 17.81
N ILE A 47 10.40 -6.42 17.54
CA ILE A 47 9.95 -7.53 18.39
C ILE A 47 10.89 -8.74 18.28
N ALA A 48 11.44 -9.00 17.09
CA ALA A 48 12.28 -10.17 16.81
C ALA A 48 13.40 -10.44 17.85
N PRO A 49 14.28 -9.46 18.20
CA PRO A 49 15.34 -9.69 19.18
C PRO A 49 14.82 -9.89 20.61
N VAL A 50 13.67 -9.30 20.97
CA VAL A 50 13.05 -9.48 22.29
C VAL A 50 12.47 -10.88 22.43
N VAL A 51 11.77 -11.38 21.40
CA VAL A 51 11.30 -12.77 21.34
C VAL A 51 12.48 -13.73 21.41
N GLY A 52 13.57 -13.47 20.66
CA GLY A 52 14.79 -14.28 20.73
C GLY A 52 15.40 -14.34 22.15
N ARG A 53 15.42 -13.22 22.89
CA ARG A 53 15.87 -13.19 24.28
C ARG A 53 14.91 -13.90 25.23
N ALA A 54 13.60 -13.74 25.05
CA ALA A 54 12.58 -14.39 25.88
C ALA A 54 12.66 -15.92 25.74
N LEU A 55 12.81 -16.42 24.50
CA LEU A 55 13.04 -17.84 24.23
C LEU A 55 14.33 -18.37 24.87
N ARG A 56 15.37 -17.52 25.02
CA ARG A 56 16.62 -17.90 25.69
C ARG A 56 16.50 -17.99 27.22
N ARG A 57 15.55 -17.28 27.84
CA ARG A 57 15.42 -17.20 29.31
C ARG A 57 14.57 -18.33 29.91
N GLY A 58 13.70 -18.96 29.12
CA GLY A 58 12.78 -20.00 29.59
C GLY A 58 13.42 -21.32 30.03
N ASP A 59 14.66 -21.61 29.60
CA ASP A 59 15.26 -22.96 29.71
C ASP A 59 16.43 -23.09 30.71
N GLY A 60 16.59 -22.15 31.65
CA GLY A 60 17.65 -22.22 32.66
C GLY A 60 19.01 -21.78 32.12
N ALA A 61 19.65 -20.86 32.84
CA ALA A 61 20.89 -20.23 32.43
C ALA A 61 22.09 -21.16 32.63
N ASP A 62 22.52 -21.89 31.61
CA ASP A 62 23.87 -22.44 31.58
C ASP A 62 24.85 -21.48 30.90
N ARG A 63 25.90 -21.15 31.67
CA ARG A 63 27.05 -20.34 31.26
C ARG A 63 27.69 -20.92 29.99
N PRO A 64 28.27 -20.08 29.11
CA PRO A 64 28.98 -20.58 27.94
C PRO A 64 30.30 -21.24 28.38
N THR A 65 30.27 -22.55 28.62
CA THR A 65 31.50 -23.34 28.78
C THR A 65 32.15 -23.49 27.41
N ARG A 66 33.46 -23.24 27.32
CA ARG A 66 34.29 -23.27 26.10
C ARG A 66 34.26 -24.61 25.32
N SER A 67 33.55 -25.64 25.78
CA SER A 67 33.42 -26.96 25.15
C SER A 67 32.33 -27.06 24.06
N ALA A 68 31.61 -25.98 23.75
CA ALA A 68 30.50 -25.99 22.77
C ALA A 68 30.90 -26.12 21.29
N PHE A 69 32.19 -26.34 20.97
CA PHE A 69 32.67 -26.43 19.58
C PHE A 69 32.62 -27.83 18.95
N LEU A 70 32.39 -28.91 19.74
CA LEU A 70 32.52 -30.30 19.26
C LEU A 70 31.30 -31.20 19.50
N GLY A 71 30.16 -30.67 19.97
CA GLY A 71 28.90 -31.41 20.12
C GLY A 71 27.71 -30.67 19.51
N PRO A 72 26.61 -31.36 19.15
CA PRO A 72 25.40 -30.68 18.71
C PRO A 72 24.97 -29.71 19.82
N PRO A 73 24.74 -28.42 19.52
CA PRO A 73 24.51 -27.45 20.57
C PRO A 73 23.27 -27.84 21.40
N PRO A 74 23.25 -27.59 22.72
CA PRO A 74 22.14 -27.94 23.62
C PRO A 74 20.78 -27.32 23.20
N ARG A 75 20.79 -26.45 22.20
CA ARG A 75 19.66 -25.70 21.65
C ARG A 75 19.17 -26.24 20.30
N ALA A 76 19.67 -27.40 19.86
CA ALA A 76 19.30 -27.98 18.57
C ALA A 76 17.79 -28.22 18.44
N ARG A 77 17.09 -28.61 19.51
CA ARG A 77 15.63 -28.87 19.47
C ARG A 77 14.80 -27.59 19.35
N ALA A 78 15.08 -26.56 20.16
CA ALA A 78 14.40 -25.27 20.07
C ALA A 78 14.67 -24.58 18.73
N ASN A 79 15.93 -24.58 18.26
CA ASN A 79 16.28 -24.03 16.95
C ASN A 79 15.61 -24.81 15.81
N ARG A 80 15.55 -26.14 15.88
CA ARG A 80 14.80 -26.97 14.92
C ARG A 80 13.30 -26.68 14.95
N ALA A 81 12.71 -26.45 16.13
CA ALA A 81 11.31 -26.09 16.26
C ALA A 81 11.03 -24.72 15.63
N VAL A 82 11.84 -23.70 15.93
CA VAL A 82 11.73 -22.38 15.29
C VAL A 82 11.91 -22.47 13.78
N LEU A 83 12.92 -23.20 13.31
CA LEU A 83 13.14 -23.42 11.88
C LEU A 83 11.94 -24.12 11.24
N ALA A 84 11.42 -25.18 11.87
CA ALA A 84 10.23 -25.88 11.38
C ALA A 84 9.02 -24.94 11.33
N THR A 85 8.82 -24.09 12.34
CA THR A 85 7.77 -23.06 12.32
C THR A 85 7.97 -22.07 11.17
N ILE A 86 9.18 -21.57 10.94
CA ILE A 86 9.48 -20.66 9.82
C ILE A 86 9.19 -21.36 8.49
N VAL A 87 9.64 -22.60 8.31
CA VAL A 87 9.41 -23.39 7.08
C VAL A 87 7.93 -23.63 6.86
N VAL A 88 7.17 -24.02 7.90
CA VAL A 88 5.72 -24.21 7.80
C VAL A 88 5.03 -22.89 7.46
N LEU A 89 5.37 -21.78 8.13
CA LEU A 89 4.80 -20.46 7.81
C LEU A 89 5.16 -20.02 6.39
N PHE A 90 6.38 -20.30 5.93
CA PHE A 90 6.81 -19.99 4.56
C PHE A 90 6.03 -20.81 3.53
N ILE A 91 5.84 -22.11 3.76
CA ILE A 91 5.04 -22.98 2.88
C ILE A 91 3.58 -22.53 2.87
N LEU A 92 2.98 -22.27 4.04
CA LEU A 92 1.60 -21.80 4.14
C LEU A 92 1.42 -20.44 3.45
N PHE A 93 2.35 -19.51 3.67
CA PHE A 93 2.35 -18.21 3.01
C PHE A 93 2.47 -18.36 1.49
N GLY A 94 3.47 -19.11 1.02
CA GLY A 94 3.68 -19.41 -0.40
C GLY A 94 2.45 -20.04 -1.06
N ALA A 95 1.88 -21.08 -0.44
CA ALA A 95 0.65 -21.71 -0.93
C ALA A 95 -0.54 -20.73 -0.97
N SER A 96 -0.67 -19.85 0.04
CA SER A 96 -1.77 -18.86 0.10
C SER A 96 -1.72 -17.76 -0.96
N ILE A 97 -0.55 -17.55 -1.57
CA ILE A 97 -0.33 -16.53 -2.60
C ILE A 97 -0.01 -17.12 -3.97
N TRP A 98 0.12 -18.45 -4.09
CA TRP A 98 0.59 -19.13 -5.30
C TRP A 98 -0.26 -18.81 -6.53
N ASP A 99 -1.57 -18.87 -6.40
CA ASP A 99 -2.51 -18.58 -7.50
C ASP A 99 -3.02 -17.14 -7.50
N LYS A 100 -2.47 -16.27 -6.64
CA LYS A 100 -2.90 -14.87 -6.59
C LYS A 100 -2.03 -14.03 -7.52
N PRO A 101 -2.64 -13.17 -8.36
CA PRO A 101 -1.85 -12.24 -9.15
C PRO A 101 -1.01 -11.37 -8.20
N PRO A 102 0.28 -11.15 -8.51
CA PRO A 102 1.20 -10.43 -7.63
C PRO A 102 0.78 -8.97 -7.42
N LEU A 103 -0.01 -8.43 -8.37
CA LEU A 103 -0.59 -7.11 -8.31
C LEU A 103 -2.09 -7.22 -8.59
N SER A 104 -2.92 -6.73 -7.68
CA SER A 104 -4.36 -6.57 -7.93
C SER A 104 -4.59 -5.20 -8.55
N VAL A 105 -5.01 -5.18 -9.82
CA VAL A 105 -5.41 -3.96 -10.52
C VAL A 105 -6.90 -3.64 -10.41
N ARG A 106 -7.65 -4.41 -9.60
CA ARG A 106 -9.12 -4.34 -9.53
C ARG A 106 -9.69 -2.96 -9.20
N LEU A 107 -8.97 -2.14 -8.44
CA LEU A 107 -9.41 -0.80 -8.06
C LEU A 107 -9.09 0.26 -9.13
N TYR A 108 -8.38 -0.10 -10.19
CA TYR A 108 -7.96 0.83 -11.23
C TYR A 108 -8.86 0.73 -12.47
N PRO A 109 -8.98 1.82 -13.25
CA PRO A 109 -9.81 1.90 -14.46
C PRO A 109 -9.22 1.13 -15.65
N GLU A 110 -9.01 -0.18 -15.53
CA GLU A 110 -8.32 -0.97 -16.57
C GLU A 110 -9.03 -0.92 -17.93
N LYS A 111 -10.37 -0.99 -17.92
CA LYS A 111 -11.21 -0.92 -19.11
C LYS A 111 -11.20 0.47 -19.72
N ALA A 112 -11.41 1.51 -18.91
CA ALA A 112 -11.43 2.89 -19.39
C ALA A 112 -10.07 3.33 -19.94
N VAL A 113 -8.95 2.97 -19.28
CA VAL A 113 -7.60 3.26 -19.79
C VAL A 113 -7.34 2.53 -21.10
N SER A 114 -7.76 1.26 -21.22
CA SER A 114 -7.61 0.52 -22.48
C SER A 114 -8.48 1.09 -23.60
N PHE A 115 -9.68 1.60 -23.27
CA PHE A 115 -10.54 2.33 -24.21
C PHE A 115 -9.88 3.62 -24.70
N LEU A 116 -9.34 4.44 -23.77
CA LEU A 116 -8.66 5.69 -24.11
C LEU A 116 -7.47 5.45 -25.06
N ASP A 117 -6.65 4.44 -24.76
CA ASP A 117 -5.48 4.07 -25.57
C ASP A 117 -5.90 3.61 -26.97
N ALA A 118 -6.90 2.72 -27.06
CA ALA A 118 -7.42 2.21 -28.32
C ALA A 118 -8.08 3.27 -29.22
N ASN A 119 -8.63 4.34 -28.63
CA ASN A 119 -9.30 5.42 -29.35
C ASN A 119 -8.43 6.68 -29.52
N GLY A 120 -7.16 6.64 -29.10
CA GLY A 120 -6.21 7.72 -29.28
C GLY A 120 -6.37 8.91 -28.32
N TYR A 121 -7.15 8.77 -27.25
CA TYR A 121 -7.35 9.79 -26.20
C TYR A 121 -6.27 9.74 -25.10
N LEU A 122 -5.30 8.83 -25.21
CA LEU A 122 -4.08 8.80 -24.41
C LEU A 122 -2.88 9.05 -25.32
N GLY A 123 -2.08 10.07 -25.01
CA GLY A 123 -0.88 10.34 -25.79
C GLY A 123 -0.28 11.72 -25.56
N PRO A 124 0.80 12.07 -26.28
CA PRO A 124 1.51 13.33 -26.08
C PRO A 124 0.66 14.58 -26.34
N SER A 125 -0.35 14.46 -27.20
CA SER A 125 -1.27 15.53 -27.59
C SER A 125 -2.50 15.66 -26.70
N HIS A 126 -2.67 14.76 -25.73
CA HIS A 126 -3.82 14.74 -24.83
C HIS A 126 -3.39 15.08 -23.40
N HIS A 127 -4.12 15.98 -22.77
CA HIS A 127 -4.02 16.24 -21.35
C HIS A 127 -5.20 15.56 -20.66
N VAL A 128 -4.89 14.45 -19.98
CA VAL A 128 -5.86 13.66 -19.22
C VAL A 128 -5.86 14.16 -17.79
N ALA A 129 -7.04 14.37 -17.20
CA ALA A 129 -7.21 14.51 -15.76
C ALA A 129 -7.76 13.22 -15.17
N GLU A 130 -7.10 12.72 -14.14
CA GLU A 130 -7.42 11.50 -13.42
C GLU A 130 -7.18 11.66 -11.91
N GLN A 131 -7.66 10.70 -11.12
CA GLN A 131 -7.31 10.62 -9.70
C GLN A 131 -5.86 10.20 -9.50
N ASP A 132 -5.25 10.72 -8.45
CA ASP A 132 -3.86 10.46 -8.04
C ASP A 132 -3.46 8.97 -8.09
N PHE A 133 -4.27 8.09 -7.53
CA PHE A 133 -3.96 6.66 -7.58
C PHE A 133 -4.02 6.09 -9.01
N VAL A 134 -4.88 6.63 -9.89
CA VAL A 134 -4.91 6.28 -11.31
C VAL A 134 -3.64 6.75 -12.01
N GLY A 135 -3.10 7.91 -11.65
CA GLY A 135 -1.79 8.38 -12.11
C GLY A 135 -0.65 7.40 -11.81
N ASN A 136 -0.66 6.78 -10.64
CA ASN A 136 0.29 5.69 -10.31
C ASN A 136 0.14 4.50 -11.28
N TYR A 137 -1.10 4.11 -11.58
CA TYR A 137 -1.38 3.00 -12.49
C TYR A 137 -0.95 3.31 -13.92
N LEU A 138 -1.19 4.54 -14.40
CA LEU A 138 -0.69 4.99 -15.70
C LEU A 138 0.84 4.97 -15.75
N THR A 139 1.50 5.42 -14.68
CA THR A 139 2.96 5.36 -14.55
C THR A 139 3.47 3.93 -14.55
N LEU A 140 2.80 3.01 -13.86
CA LEU A 140 3.12 1.59 -13.86
C LEU A 140 2.98 0.97 -15.27
N ARG A 141 1.89 1.30 -15.99
CA ARG A 141 1.56 0.71 -17.30
C ARG A 141 2.43 1.27 -18.43
N TYR A 142 2.69 2.58 -18.43
CA TYR A 142 3.34 3.27 -19.56
C TYR A 142 4.77 3.73 -19.26
N GLY A 143 5.22 3.62 -18.00
CA GLY A 143 6.56 4.01 -17.58
C GLY A 143 6.87 5.47 -17.92
N ARG A 144 8.03 5.72 -18.53
CA ARG A 144 8.46 7.08 -18.91
C ARG A 144 7.57 7.77 -19.96
N ARG A 145 6.67 7.03 -20.62
CA ARG A 145 5.71 7.59 -21.57
C ARG A 145 4.41 8.06 -20.90
N ALA A 146 4.21 7.71 -19.62
CA ALA A 146 3.03 8.16 -18.90
C ALA A 146 3.07 9.68 -18.75
N LYS A 147 1.99 10.33 -19.19
CA LYS A 147 1.68 11.71 -18.83
C LYS A 147 0.47 11.64 -17.91
N VAL A 148 0.65 12.16 -16.70
CA VAL A 148 -0.36 12.12 -15.64
C VAL A 148 -0.60 13.55 -15.19
N PHE A 149 -1.85 13.87 -14.87
CA PHE A 149 -2.19 15.12 -14.21
C PHE A 149 -1.57 15.18 -12.82
N ILE A 150 -1.73 14.10 -12.04
CA ILE A 150 -1.20 13.98 -10.69
C ILE A 150 -1.05 12.49 -10.31
N ASP A 151 -0.13 12.19 -9.40
CA ASP A 151 -0.06 10.90 -8.72
C ASP A 151 0.16 11.04 -7.21
N ASP A 152 0.31 9.91 -6.49
CA ASP A 152 0.38 9.94 -5.03
C ASP A 152 1.68 10.54 -4.46
N ARG A 153 2.67 10.85 -5.31
CA ARG A 153 3.91 11.53 -4.96
C ARG A 153 3.68 13.03 -4.85
N TYR A 154 2.70 13.42 -4.03
CA TYR A 154 2.19 14.78 -3.91
C TYR A 154 3.28 15.81 -3.56
N ASP A 155 4.35 15.39 -2.89
CA ASP A 155 5.51 16.20 -2.51
C ASP A 155 6.42 16.56 -3.70
N MET A 156 6.26 15.87 -4.84
CA MET A 156 6.95 16.14 -6.09
C MET A 156 6.24 17.18 -6.98
N TYR A 157 5.02 17.59 -6.61
CA TYR A 157 4.22 18.55 -7.36
C TYR A 157 4.20 19.93 -6.68
N PRO A 158 4.07 21.03 -7.45
CA PRO A 158 3.76 22.33 -6.87
C PRO A 158 2.46 22.27 -6.07
N VAL A 159 2.41 22.98 -4.93
CA VAL A 159 1.25 23.02 -4.02
C VAL A 159 -0.07 23.38 -4.73
N GLN A 160 0.02 24.21 -5.77
CA GLN A 160 -1.10 24.61 -6.60
C GLN A 160 -1.75 23.41 -7.30
N VAL A 161 -0.96 22.48 -7.85
CA VAL A 161 -1.49 21.28 -8.54
C VAL A 161 -2.31 20.42 -7.57
N SER A 162 -1.80 20.17 -6.35
CA SER A 162 -2.55 19.43 -5.34
C SER A 162 -3.81 20.18 -4.87
N THR A 163 -3.76 21.51 -4.84
CA THR A 163 -4.93 22.34 -4.48
C THR A 163 -6.01 22.27 -5.56
N ASP A 164 -5.61 22.34 -6.82
CA ASP A 164 -6.49 22.22 -7.98
C ASP A 164 -7.09 20.82 -8.11
N TYR A 165 -6.28 19.78 -7.91
CA TYR A 165 -6.76 18.40 -7.83
C TYR A 165 -7.85 18.24 -6.76
N ARG A 166 -7.66 18.78 -5.55
CA ARG A 166 -8.70 18.74 -4.51
C ARG A 166 -9.97 19.48 -4.90
N ARG A 167 -9.87 20.56 -5.70
CA ARG A 167 -11.05 21.25 -6.23
C ARG A 167 -11.83 20.35 -7.18
N LEU A 168 -11.13 19.65 -8.08
CA LEU A 168 -11.71 18.65 -8.98
C LEU A 168 -12.41 17.51 -8.21
N VAL A 169 -11.72 16.89 -7.25
CA VAL A 169 -12.28 15.81 -6.42
C VAL A 169 -13.52 16.26 -5.65
N ALA A 170 -13.50 17.47 -5.09
CA ALA A 170 -14.64 18.01 -4.36
C ALA A 170 -15.74 18.61 -5.26
N GLY A 171 -15.55 18.65 -6.59
CA GLY A 171 -16.45 19.32 -7.54
C GLY A 171 -16.74 20.77 -7.18
N ARG A 172 -15.71 21.52 -6.78
CA ARG A 172 -15.87 22.94 -6.42
C ARG A 172 -16.28 23.77 -7.65
N PRO A 173 -16.92 24.95 -7.47
CA PRO A 173 -17.31 25.82 -8.61
C PRO A 173 -16.17 26.13 -9.59
N GLU A 174 -14.93 26.14 -9.12
CA GLU A 174 -13.73 26.40 -9.90
C GLU A 174 -13.27 25.21 -10.75
N SER A 175 -13.90 24.03 -10.63
CA SER A 175 -13.43 22.79 -11.29
C SER A 175 -13.28 22.93 -12.80
N LEU A 176 -14.25 23.56 -13.48
CA LEU A 176 -14.16 23.80 -14.91
C LEU A 176 -13.01 24.76 -15.26
N GLY A 177 -12.77 25.76 -14.42
CA GLY A 177 -11.64 26.68 -14.58
C GLY A 177 -10.29 25.99 -14.38
N VAL A 178 -10.21 24.99 -13.49
CA VAL A 178 -9.03 24.14 -13.34
C VAL A 178 -8.80 23.33 -14.61
N LEU A 179 -9.83 22.65 -15.15
CA LEU A 179 -9.69 21.89 -16.40
C LEU A 179 -9.26 22.78 -17.57
N ASP A 180 -9.76 24.02 -17.63
CA ASP A 180 -9.35 25.01 -18.63
C ASP A 180 -7.90 25.50 -18.40
N HIS A 181 -7.47 25.69 -17.14
CA HIS A 181 -6.10 26.14 -16.82
C HIS A 181 -5.00 25.17 -17.25
N TYR A 182 -5.24 23.87 -17.13
CA TYR A 182 -4.29 22.82 -17.51
C TYR A 182 -4.51 22.31 -18.94
N ASP A 183 -5.33 22.99 -19.75
CA ASP A 183 -5.70 22.58 -21.10
C ASP A 183 -6.16 21.11 -21.17
N VAL A 184 -6.91 20.66 -20.15
CA VAL A 184 -7.41 19.27 -20.09
C VAL A 184 -8.43 19.07 -21.18
N ASP A 185 -8.24 18.04 -22.01
CA ASP A 185 -9.16 17.66 -23.08
C ASP A 185 -9.84 16.32 -22.84
N THR A 186 -9.35 15.55 -21.88
CA THR A 186 -9.86 14.21 -21.53
C THR A 186 -9.94 14.10 -20.02
N VAL A 187 -11.06 13.60 -19.49
CA VAL A 187 -11.23 13.37 -18.05
C VAL A 187 -11.58 11.90 -17.85
N LEU A 188 -10.74 11.18 -17.12
CA LEU A 188 -10.97 9.81 -16.66
C LEU A 188 -11.31 9.86 -15.16
N TRP A 189 -12.54 9.55 -14.79
CA TRP A 189 -13.02 9.83 -13.44
C TRP A 189 -13.88 8.74 -12.85
N ASP A 190 -13.88 8.66 -11.52
CA ASP A 190 -14.80 7.81 -10.77
C ASP A 190 -16.19 8.42 -10.89
N ARG A 191 -17.14 7.62 -11.32
CA ARG A 191 -18.50 8.08 -11.61
C ARG A 191 -19.24 8.63 -10.40
N THR A 192 -18.82 8.24 -9.19
CA THR A 192 -19.44 8.64 -7.92
C THR A 192 -18.97 10.02 -7.45
N LEU A 193 -17.88 10.54 -8.01
CA LEU A 193 -17.33 11.83 -7.62
C LEU A 193 -18.07 13.00 -8.29
N PRO A 194 -18.23 14.15 -7.60
CA PRO A 194 -19.01 15.28 -8.07
C PRO A 194 -18.66 15.81 -9.47
N LEU A 195 -17.39 15.73 -9.88
CA LEU A 195 -16.95 16.22 -11.18
C LEU A 195 -17.67 15.50 -12.34
N ALA A 196 -17.94 14.20 -12.23
CA ALA A 196 -18.65 13.44 -13.27
C ALA A 196 -20.02 14.07 -13.57
N THR A 197 -20.79 14.41 -12.52
CA THR A 197 -22.08 15.08 -12.66
C THR A 197 -21.96 16.47 -13.26
N ILE A 198 -20.92 17.25 -12.90
CA ILE A 198 -20.67 18.57 -13.45
C ILE A 198 -20.41 18.49 -14.96
N LEU A 199 -19.58 17.53 -15.39
CA LEU A 199 -19.24 17.34 -16.80
C LEU A 199 -20.45 16.88 -17.63
N ALA A 200 -21.28 16.00 -17.07
CA ALA A 200 -22.50 15.54 -17.73
C ALA A 200 -23.50 16.68 -18.01
N LEU A 201 -23.53 17.71 -17.17
CA LEU A 201 -24.53 18.80 -17.25
C LEU A 201 -24.05 20.05 -18.00
N ASN A 202 -22.74 20.27 -18.17
CA ASN A 202 -22.25 21.56 -18.66
C ASN A 202 -22.31 21.74 -20.20
N GLY A 203 -22.58 20.68 -20.96
CA GLY A 203 -22.70 20.71 -22.42
C GLY A 203 -21.42 20.99 -23.21
N ARG A 204 -20.25 21.16 -22.57
CA ARG A 204 -18.91 21.34 -23.18
C ARG A 204 -18.12 20.04 -23.27
N TRP A 205 -18.64 18.97 -22.68
CA TRP A 205 -17.98 17.67 -22.59
C TRP A 205 -18.91 16.58 -23.09
N ARG A 206 -18.35 15.62 -23.84
CA ARG A 206 -19.06 14.45 -24.34
C ARG A 206 -18.56 13.21 -23.60
N GLN A 207 -19.48 12.47 -23.00
CA GLN A 207 -19.16 11.17 -22.43
C GLN A 207 -18.88 10.17 -23.56
N VAL A 208 -17.74 9.48 -23.51
CA VAL A 208 -17.32 8.50 -24.53
C VAL A 208 -17.12 7.10 -23.96
N PHE A 209 -17.06 6.96 -22.64
CA PHE A 209 -16.99 5.67 -21.95
C PHE A 209 -17.78 5.73 -20.63
N ASP A 210 -18.38 4.59 -20.26
CA ASP A 210 -19.13 4.37 -19.03
C ASP A 210 -19.01 2.89 -18.65
N ASP A 211 -18.66 2.60 -17.40
CA ASP A 211 -18.84 1.30 -16.78
C ASP A 211 -19.35 1.41 -15.34
N ASP A 212 -19.31 0.32 -14.59
CA ASP A 212 -19.87 0.27 -13.23
C ASP A 212 -19.21 1.27 -12.27
N ASP A 213 -17.93 1.60 -12.48
CA ASP A 213 -17.11 2.40 -11.55
C ASP A 213 -16.59 3.71 -12.19
N TRP A 214 -16.37 3.73 -13.51
CA TRP A 214 -15.61 4.78 -14.20
C TRP A 214 -16.33 5.37 -15.40
N VAL A 215 -16.09 6.66 -15.64
CA VAL A 215 -16.57 7.41 -16.80
C VAL A 215 -15.42 8.14 -17.47
N VAL A 216 -15.54 8.33 -18.79
CA VAL A 216 -14.62 9.19 -19.56
C VAL A 216 -15.40 10.26 -20.29
N TYR A 217 -14.93 11.50 -20.15
CA TYR A 217 -15.39 12.66 -20.92
C TYR A 217 -14.27 13.19 -21.80
N VAL A 218 -14.62 13.59 -23.03
CA VAL A 218 -13.73 14.34 -23.93
C VAL A 218 -14.34 15.70 -24.23
N ARG A 219 -13.49 16.71 -24.34
CA ARG A 219 -13.90 18.08 -24.64
C ARG A 219 -14.44 18.15 -26.07
N LEU A 220 -15.50 18.94 -26.26
CA LEU A 220 -16.12 19.21 -27.57
C LEU A 220 -15.33 20.23 -28.40
#